data_AF-A0A699R7Q0-F1
#
_entry.id   AF-A0A699R7Q0-F1
#
_cell.length_a   1.000
_cell.length_b   1.000
_cell.length_c   1.000
_cell.angle_alpha   90.00
_cell.angle_beta   90.00
_cell.angle_gamma   90.00
#
_symmetry.space_group_name_H-M   'P 1'
#
loop_
_entity.id
_entity.type
_entity.pdbx_description
1 polymer ?
#
loop_
_entity_poly.entity_id
_entity_poly.type
_entity_poly.pdbx_seq_one_letter_code
_entity_poly.pdbx_strand_id
1 'polypeptide(L)'
;RTTRSTTDQETVNATTVTNAQLQAMIDQGVTAALVARDALRSTNGDDSHNFGTGVRRTERATRECTYTDFLKCQALPFKGTEGVTSLSQWCKRMESVFHISNCAAENQVKFATCTLHSVALTWWNTHVQTVGYEVAYGMTWKTLM
;
A
#
# COMPACT_ATOMS: atom_id res chain seq x y z
N ARG A 1 -24.59 -45.09 48.87
CA ARG A 1 -23.37 -45.96 48.85
C ARG A 1 -23.30 -46.52 47.43
N THR A 2 -22.41 -46.16 46.52
CA THR A 2 -21.14 -45.44 46.57
C THR A 2 -20.93 -44.79 45.19
N THR A 3 -20.29 -43.63 45.19
CA THR A 3 -19.86 -42.83 44.04
C THR A 3 -18.83 -43.53 43.16
N ARG A 4 -18.82 -43.25 41.85
CA ARG A 4 -17.58 -42.99 41.09
C ARG A 4 -17.89 -42.25 39.80
N SER A 5 -17.62 -40.94 39.81
CA SER A 5 -17.50 -40.14 38.59
C SER A 5 -16.08 -40.35 38.07
N THR A 6 -15.94 -40.88 36.86
CA THR A 6 -14.67 -40.94 36.14
C THR A 6 -14.72 -39.84 35.10
N THR A 7 -13.97 -38.76 35.33
CA THR A 7 -13.73 -37.72 34.33
C THR A 7 -12.60 -38.21 33.44
N ASP A 8 -12.92 -38.58 32.21
CA ASP A 8 -11.92 -38.81 31.17
C ASP A 8 -11.32 -37.46 30.77
N GLN A 9 -10.09 -37.22 31.20
CA GLN A 9 -9.35 -36.01 30.88
C GLN A 9 -8.66 -36.22 29.53
N GLU A 10 -9.31 -35.76 28.46
CA GLU A 10 -8.75 -35.76 27.11
C GLU A 10 -7.54 -34.82 27.09
N THR A 11 -6.34 -35.41 27.00
CA THR A 11 -5.08 -34.67 26.93
C THR A 11 -4.91 -34.16 25.50
N VAL A 12 -5.31 -32.92 25.26
CA VAL A 12 -5.03 -32.25 23.98
C VAL A 12 -3.53 -31.96 23.93
N ASN A 13 -2.79 -32.81 23.20
CA ASN A 13 -1.37 -32.60 22.92
C ASN A 13 -1.22 -31.40 21.98
N ALA A 14 -1.12 -30.19 22.55
CA ALA A 14 -0.80 -28.99 21.81
C ALA A 14 0.65 -29.09 21.27
N THR A 15 0.78 -29.46 20.00
CA THR A 15 2.08 -29.48 19.31
C THR A 15 2.56 -28.05 19.20
N THR A 16 3.50 -27.66 20.06
CA THR A 16 4.04 -26.31 20.08
C THR A 16 5.01 -26.17 18.92
N VAL A 17 4.58 -25.51 17.84
CA VAL A 17 5.45 -25.20 16.72
C VAL A 17 6.41 -24.09 17.16
N THR A 18 7.70 -24.41 17.17
CA THR A 18 8.75 -23.46 17.55
C THR A 18 9.04 -22.49 16.40
N ASN A 19 9.55 -21.30 16.73
CA ASN A 19 9.97 -20.33 15.71
C ASN A 19 11.01 -20.88 14.74
N ALA A 20 11.88 -21.80 15.19
CA ALA A 20 12.84 -22.48 14.34
C ALA A 20 12.16 -23.39 13.29
N GLN A 21 11.08 -24.07 13.67
CA GLN A 21 10.29 -24.87 12.73
C GLN A 21 9.56 -24.01 11.70
N LEU A 22 9.03 -22.85 12.11
CA LEU A 22 8.44 -21.88 11.19
C LEU A 22 9.49 -21.36 10.18
N GLN A 23 10.69 -21.02 10.65
CA GLN A 23 11.76 -20.56 9.78
C GLN A 23 12.19 -21.64 8.78
N ALA A 24 12.32 -22.89 9.23
CA ALA A 24 12.65 -24.02 8.36
C ALA A 24 11.60 -24.25 7.27
N MET A 25 10.31 -24.10 7.60
CA MET A 25 9.21 -24.22 6.62
C MET A 25 9.27 -23.09 5.56
N ILE A 26 9.64 -21.87 5.97
CA ILE A 26 9.81 -20.74 5.07
C ILE A 26 10.99 -20.98 4.12
N ASP A 27 12.15 -21.36 4.66
CA ASP A 27 13.37 -21.59 3.87
C ASP A 27 13.18 -22.74 2.86
N GLN A 28 12.47 -23.79 3.27
CA GLN A 28 12.10 -24.90 2.39
C GLN A 28 11.16 -24.44 1.26
N GLY A 29 10.16 -23.61 1.56
CA GLY A 29 9.24 -23.04 0.57
C GLY A 29 9.95 -22.15 -0.46
N VAL A 30 10.86 -21.28 0.00
CA VAL A 30 11.66 -20.40 -0.87
C VAL A 30 12.57 -21.21 -1.80
N THR A 31 13.24 -22.24 -1.25
CA THR A 31 14.12 -23.12 -2.03
C THR A 31 13.34 -23.87 -3.11
N ALA A 32 12.18 -24.43 -2.77
CA ALA A 32 11.33 -25.14 -3.74
C ALA A 32 10.85 -24.21 -4.87
N ALA A 33 10.48 -22.97 -4.56
CA ALA A 33 10.04 -21.99 -5.55
C ALA A 33 11.18 -21.58 -6.50
N LEU A 34 12.40 -21.41 -5.99
CA LEU A 34 13.58 -21.10 -6.81
C LEU A 34 13.94 -22.24 -7.77
N VAL A 35 13.91 -23.48 -7.28
CA VAL A 35 14.17 -24.68 -8.10
C VAL A 35 13.11 -24.81 -9.20
N ALA A 36 11.82 -24.63 -8.88
CA ALA A 36 10.74 -24.69 -9.86
C ALA A 36 10.89 -23.63 -10.96
N ARG A 37 11.30 -22.41 -10.59
CA ARG A 37 11.55 -21.31 -11.54
C ARG A 37 12.72 -21.62 -12.47
N ASP A 38 13.81 -22.17 -11.94
CA ASP A 38 15.00 -22.48 -12.73
C ASP A 38 14.76 -23.69 -13.66
N ALA A 39 13.95 -24.67 -13.25
CA ALA A 39 13.47 -25.76 -14.10
C ALA A 39 12.61 -25.23 -15.27
N LEU A 40 11.67 -24.32 -15.01
CA LEU A 40 10.86 -23.66 -16.04
C LEU A 40 11.71 -22.86 -17.04
N ARG A 41 12.82 -22.26 -16.58
CA ARG A 41 13.75 -21.53 -17.43
C ARG A 41 14.59 -22.45 -18.30
N SER A 42 14.88 -23.68 -17.84
CA SER A 42 15.71 -24.64 -18.57
C SER A 42 14.97 -25.38 -19.69
N THR A 43 13.63 -25.41 -19.68
CA THR A 43 12.82 -26.13 -20.69
C THR A 43 12.53 -25.31 -21.95
N ASN A 44 12.72 -23.99 -21.92
CA ASN A 44 12.49 -23.12 -23.08
C ASN A 44 13.76 -23.00 -23.93
N GLY A 45 14.18 -24.13 -24.49
CA GLY A 45 15.17 -24.21 -25.55
C GLY A 45 14.47 -24.15 -26.91
N ASP A 46 14.75 -23.07 -27.65
CA ASP A 46 14.49 -22.85 -29.08
C ASP A 46 13.03 -22.97 -29.55
N ASP A 47 12.37 -21.81 -29.70
CA ASP A 47 11.46 -21.66 -30.82
C ASP A 47 11.46 -20.23 -31.35
N SER A 48 11.56 -20.20 -32.67
CA SER A 48 12.00 -19.11 -33.52
C SER A 48 11.02 -17.93 -33.66
N HIS A 49 11.59 -16.81 -34.11
CA HIS A 49 11.00 -15.50 -34.32
C HIS A 49 9.66 -15.47 -35.07
N ASN A 50 8.68 -14.74 -34.51
CA ASN A 50 8.06 -13.54 -35.11
C ASN A 50 6.74 -13.21 -34.40
N PHE A 51 6.72 -12.20 -33.51
CA PHE A 51 5.61 -11.26 -33.44
C PHE A 51 6.15 -9.89 -33.05
N GLY A 52 6.20 -9.01 -34.06
CA GLY A 52 6.52 -7.61 -33.88
C GLY A 52 5.54 -6.94 -32.92
N THR A 53 6.06 -6.44 -31.82
CA THR A 53 5.92 -5.06 -31.34
C THR A 53 6.73 -4.97 -30.06
N GLY A 54 7.93 -4.42 -30.19
CA GLY A 54 8.90 -4.29 -29.11
C GLY A 54 8.37 -3.40 -28.00
N VAL A 55 7.78 -4.00 -26.98
CA VAL A 55 7.93 -3.50 -25.62
C VAL A 55 9.08 -4.30 -25.05
N ARG A 56 10.29 -3.75 -25.25
CA ARG A 56 11.47 -4.13 -24.45
C ARG A 56 10.99 -4.32 -23.01
N ARG A 57 11.58 -5.29 -22.31
CA ARG A 57 11.69 -5.25 -20.85
C ARG A 57 12.42 -3.96 -20.48
N THR A 58 11.70 -2.85 -20.54
CA THR A 58 11.96 -1.67 -19.74
C THR A 58 11.79 -2.21 -18.34
N GLU A 59 12.91 -2.51 -17.69
CA GLU A 59 13.10 -2.29 -16.26
C GLU A 59 11.92 -1.45 -15.75
N ARG A 60 10.99 -2.03 -14.97
CA ARG A 60 9.71 -1.40 -14.61
C ARG A 60 9.99 0.08 -14.34
N ALA A 61 9.72 0.93 -15.33
CA ALA A 61 9.76 2.35 -15.10
C ALA A 61 8.75 2.49 -13.97
N THR A 62 9.21 2.89 -12.79
CA THR A 62 8.39 3.13 -11.62
C THR A 62 7.30 4.06 -12.10
N ARG A 63 6.14 3.50 -12.46
CA ARG A 63 5.07 4.25 -13.09
C ARG A 63 4.61 5.21 -12.02
N GLU A 64 4.85 6.49 -12.23
CA GLU A 64 4.45 7.53 -11.31
C GLU A 64 2.93 7.50 -11.15
N CYS A 65 2.46 7.72 -9.92
CA CYS A 65 1.05 7.84 -9.64
C CYS A 65 0.40 8.88 -10.56
N THR A 66 -0.60 8.47 -11.33
CA THR A 66 -1.46 9.42 -12.03
C THR A 66 -2.60 9.87 -11.12
N TYR A 67 -3.22 11.00 -11.43
CA TYR A 67 -4.42 11.44 -10.71
C TYR A 67 -5.54 10.37 -10.72
N THR A 68 -5.68 9.64 -11.82
CA THR A 68 -6.63 8.52 -11.92
C THR A 68 -6.28 7.36 -10.99
N ASP A 69 -5.00 7.08 -10.78
CA ASP A 69 -4.55 6.05 -9.85
C ASP A 69 -4.78 6.48 -8.39
N PHE A 70 -4.59 7.76 -8.09
CA PHE A 70 -4.97 8.35 -6.79
C PHE A 70 -6.47 8.23 -6.51
N LEU A 71 -7.34 8.57 -7.46
CA LEU A 71 -8.79 8.47 -7.29
C LEU A 71 -9.27 7.05 -7.03
N LYS A 72 -8.64 6.04 -7.62
CA LYS A 72 -8.95 4.62 -7.36
C LYS A 72 -8.72 4.23 -5.90
N CYS A 73 -7.85 4.94 -5.17
CA CYS A 73 -7.59 4.68 -3.76
C CYS A 73 -8.74 5.15 -2.83
N GLN A 74 -9.78 5.78 -3.38
CA GLN A 74 -10.95 6.27 -2.64
C GLN A 74 -10.53 7.06 -1.38
N ALA A 75 -9.71 8.08 -1.60
CA ALA A 75 -9.27 8.94 -0.51
C ALA A 75 -10.48 9.60 0.17
N LEU A 76 -10.51 9.55 1.51
CA LEU A 76 -11.64 10.07 2.29
C LEU A 76 -11.68 11.61 2.19
N PRO A 77 -12.84 12.22 1.93
CA PRO A 77 -12.96 13.67 1.95
C PRO A 77 -12.85 14.23 3.39
N PHE A 78 -12.32 15.45 3.52
CA PHE A 78 -12.25 16.19 4.79
C PHE A 78 -13.00 17.51 4.70
N LYS A 79 -14.00 17.74 5.57
CA LYS A 79 -14.85 18.95 5.51
C LYS A 79 -14.32 20.11 6.35
N GLY A 80 -13.47 19.83 7.34
CA GLY A 80 -12.88 20.85 8.21
C GLY A 80 -13.69 21.15 9.47
N THR A 81 -14.76 20.40 9.75
CA THR A 81 -15.64 20.60 10.93
C THR A 81 -15.50 19.48 11.97
N GLU A 82 -14.79 18.41 11.63
CA GLU A 82 -14.74 17.17 12.40
C GLU A 82 -13.64 17.18 13.51
N GLY A 83 -12.86 18.25 13.59
CA GLY A 83 -11.85 18.45 14.62
C GLY A 83 -10.50 17.76 14.35
N VAL A 84 -9.59 17.87 15.32
CA VAL A 84 -8.17 17.48 15.19
C VAL A 84 -7.96 15.97 15.00
N THR A 85 -8.81 15.14 15.58
CA THR A 85 -8.73 13.67 15.44
C THR A 85 -9.01 13.25 14.00
N SER A 86 -10.06 13.81 13.40
CA SER A 86 -10.42 13.55 12.01
C SER A 86 -9.40 14.13 11.03
N LEU A 87 -8.84 15.30 11.33
CA LEU A 87 -7.72 15.84 10.57
C LEU A 87 -6.53 14.86 10.59
N SER A 88 -6.09 14.42 11.78
CA SER A 88 -4.98 13.47 11.92
C SER A 88 -5.23 12.15 11.17
N GLN A 89 -6.46 11.63 11.23
CA GLN A 89 -6.84 10.42 10.49
C GLN A 89 -6.76 10.64 8.98
N TRP A 90 -7.23 11.78 8.48
CA TRP A 90 -7.13 12.15 7.09
C TRP A 90 -5.66 12.29 6.64
N CYS A 91 -4.80 12.95 7.42
CA CYS A 91 -3.37 13.07 7.14
C CYS A 91 -2.72 11.69 6.94
N LYS A 92 -2.90 10.80 7.92
CA LYS A 92 -2.33 9.43 7.91
C LYS A 92 -2.84 8.62 6.72
N ARG A 93 -4.13 8.77 6.39
CA ARG A 93 -4.72 8.09 5.23
C ARG A 93 -4.07 8.59 3.94
N MET A 94 -3.85 9.89 3.82
CA MET A 94 -3.26 10.48 2.63
C MET A 94 -1.80 10.04 2.43
N GLU A 95 -1.01 10.02 3.51
CA GLU A 95 0.35 9.47 3.51
C GLU A 95 0.39 8.02 3.03
N SER A 96 -0.55 7.19 3.50
CA SER A 96 -0.68 5.80 3.05
C SER A 96 -1.02 5.70 1.55
N VAL A 97 -1.95 6.54 1.07
CA VAL A 97 -2.31 6.59 -0.36
C VAL A 97 -1.11 7.02 -1.21
N PHE A 98 -0.35 8.03 -0.79
CA PHE A 98 0.85 8.45 -1.50
C PHE A 98 1.89 7.35 -1.57
N HIS A 99 2.10 6.63 -0.47
CA HIS A 99 3.06 5.54 -0.42
C HIS A 99 2.65 4.37 -1.32
N ILE A 100 1.42 3.88 -1.20
CA ILE A 100 0.93 2.72 -1.98
C ILE A 100 0.85 3.04 -3.48
N SER A 101 0.47 4.26 -3.83
CA SER A 101 0.34 4.68 -5.23
C SER A 101 1.65 5.12 -5.87
N ASN A 102 2.75 5.20 -5.10
CA ASN A 102 4.00 5.79 -5.55
C ASN A 102 3.82 7.23 -6.08
N CYS A 103 3.15 8.07 -5.27
CA CYS A 103 2.86 9.46 -5.61
C CYS A 103 4.08 10.35 -5.43
N ALA A 104 4.54 10.93 -6.55
CA ALA A 104 5.64 11.88 -6.57
C ALA A 104 5.31 13.11 -5.70
N ALA A 105 6.33 13.63 -5.00
CA ALA A 105 6.15 14.66 -3.98
C ALA A 105 5.47 15.93 -4.54
N GLU A 106 5.77 16.30 -5.78
CA GLU A 106 5.20 17.45 -6.50
C GLU A 106 3.70 17.32 -6.81
N ASN A 107 3.13 16.12 -6.69
CA ASN A 107 1.72 15.83 -6.95
C ASN A 107 0.92 15.61 -5.65
N GLN A 108 1.59 15.37 -4.52
CA GLN A 108 0.92 15.02 -3.26
C GLN A 108 -0.06 16.11 -2.80
N VAL A 109 0.39 17.36 -2.68
CA VAL A 109 -0.48 18.48 -2.28
C VAL A 109 -1.62 18.68 -3.29
N LYS A 110 -1.30 18.67 -4.59
CA LYS A 110 -2.30 18.80 -5.66
C LYS A 110 -3.40 17.75 -5.53
N PHE A 111 -3.02 16.48 -5.33
CA PHE A 111 -3.98 15.39 -5.23
C PHE A 111 -4.74 15.40 -3.91
N ALA A 112 -4.10 15.63 -2.78
CA ALA A 112 -4.79 15.70 -1.49
C ALA A 112 -5.85 16.80 -1.44
N THR A 113 -5.55 17.97 -2.01
CA THR A 113 -6.47 19.12 -1.99
C THR A 113 -7.79 18.84 -2.71
N CYS A 114 -7.82 17.90 -3.66
CA CYS A 114 -9.07 17.47 -4.31
C CYS A 114 -10.03 16.74 -3.36
N THR A 115 -9.55 16.32 -2.19
CA THR A 115 -10.37 15.65 -1.15
C THR A 115 -10.86 16.64 -0.09
N LEU A 116 -10.42 17.89 -0.12
CA LEU A 116 -10.93 18.94 0.77
C LEU A 116 -12.33 19.37 0.33
N HIS A 117 -13.23 19.50 1.29
CA HIS A 117 -14.63 19.88 1.07
C HIS A 117 -15.01 20.99 2.04
N SER A 118 -16.13 21.67 1.75
CA SER A 118 -16.75 22.66 2.64
C SER A 118 -15.76 23.66 3.23
N VAL A 119 -15.63 23.73 4.56
CA VAL A 119 -14.81 24.72 5.26
C VAL A 119 -13.33 24.54 4.92
N ALA A 120 -12.86 23.30 4.81
CA ALA A 120 -11.48 23.01 4.44
C ALA A 120 -11.15 23.45 3.01
N LEU A 121 -12.08 23.29 2.06
CA LEU A 121 -11.89 23.76 0.69
C LEU A 121 -11.88 25.30 0.62
N THR A 122 -12.77 25.96 1.35
CA THR A 122 -12.78 27.44 1.44
C THR A 122 -11.47 27.97 2.02
N TRP A 123 -10.96 27.32 3.07
CA TRP A 123 -9.67 27.66 3.65
C TRP A 123 -8.53 27.48 2.64
N TRP A 124 -8.48 26.36 1.92
CA TRP A 124 -7.45 26.11 0.91
C TRP A 124 -7.47 27.16 -0.21
N ASN A 125 -8.66 27.50 -0.71
CA ASN A 125 -8.80 28.54 -1.74
C ASN A 125 -8.32 29.91 -1.24
N THR A 126 -8.61 30.26 0.01
CA THR A 126 -8.13 31.49 0.64
C THR A 126 -6.60 31.48 0.79
N HIS A 127 -6.03 30.34 1.17
CA HIS A 127 -4.58 30.18 1.26
C HIS A 127 -3.90 30.38 -0.10
N VAL A 128 -4.41 29.72 -1.16
CA VAL A 128 -3.92 29.88 -2.54
C VAL A 128 -4.00 31.34 -3.01
N GLN A 129 -5.08 32.05 -2.70
CA GLN A 129 -5.20 33.48 -3.03
C GLN A 129 -4.17 34.35 -2.29
N THR A 130 -3.83 33.98 -1.06
CA THR A 130 -2.92 34.75 -0.21
C THR A 130 -1.47 34.55 -0.61
N VAL A 131 -1.05 33.31 -0.85
CA VAL A 131 0.35 32.97 -1.11
C VAL A 131 0.68 32.85 -2.60
N GLY A 132 -0.34 32.75 -3.45
CA GLY A 132 -0.19 32.54 -4.90
C GLY A 132 -0.18 31.06 -5.27
N TYR A 133 -0.66 30.75 -6.49
CA TYR A 133 -0.81 29.38 -7.00
C TYR A 133 0.49 28.58 -7.00
N GLU A 134 1.56 29.14 -7.55
CA GLU A 134 2.87 28.47 -7.66
C GLU A 134 3.45 28.14 -6.29
N VAL A 135 3.34 29.07 -5.34
CA VAL A 135 3.81 28.87 -3.97
C VAL A 135 2.96 27.83 -3.25
N ALA A 136 1.63 27.92 -3.39
CA ALA A 136 0.70 27.03 -2.73
C ALA A 136 0.84 25.57 -3.20
N TYR A 137 0.96 25.33 -4.50
CA TYR A 137 1.08 23.98 -5.06
C TYR A 137 2.53 23.50 -5.20
N GLY A 138 3.51 24.39 -5.03
CA GLY A 138 4.93 24.05 -4.96
C GLY A 138 5.41 23.62 -3.57
N MET A 139 4.58 23.78 -2.53
CA MET A 139 4.96 23.33 -1.19
C MET A 139 4.97 21.81 -1.08
N THR A 140 5.84 21.29 -0.21
CA THR A 140 5.85 19.86 0.10
C THR A 140 4.68 19.50 1.02
N TRP A 141 4.23 18.24 0.97
CA TRP A 141 3.20 17.74 1.89
C TRP A 141 3.56 17.98 3.37
N LYS A 142 4.84 17.80 3.73
CA LYS A 142 5.36 18.04 5.07
C LYS A 142 5.30 19.51 5.50
N THR A 143 5.28 20.45 4.55
CA THR A 143 5.13 21.88 4.86
C THR A 143 3.67 22.27 5.08
N LEU A 144 2.75 21.57 4.44
CA LEU A 144 1.31 21.78 4.59
C LEU A 144 0.76 21.24 5.92
N MET A 145 1.37 20.17 6.45
CA MET A 145 0.97 19.44 7.66
C MET A 145 1.78 19.83 8.89
#